data_AF-A0A355DIZ8-F1
#
_entry.id   AF-A0A355DIZ8-F1
#
_cell.length_a   1.000
_cell.length_b   1.000
_cell.length_c   1.000
_cell.angle_alpha   90.00
_cell.angle_beta   90.00
_cell.angle_gamma   90.00
#
_symmetry.space_group_name_H-M   'P 1'
#
loop_
_entity.id
_entity.type
_entity.pdbx_description
1 polymer ?
#
loop_
_entity_poly.entity_id
_entity_poly.type
_entity_poly.pdbx_seq_one_letter_code
_entity_poly.pdbx_strand_id
1 'polypeptide(L)'
;MDLLGYSMGGRMALGLAVRHPDLVRSSVLIGATAGIVSDAERGIRRRTDDELAEEILATGIEAFVEYWMDLPLFASQERLGPDALAEAKEQRLGNDPDGLAGSLRGAGSGNQPSLWRELPQVVGPVLLVVGDEDAKFRSIAIRMMAGLATAEIAVLPEAGHAAHLENQPAAIDAITDFLDRVDGL
;
A
#
# COMPACT_ATOMS: atom_id res chain seq x y z
N MET A 1 -3.72 -10.42 16.54
CA MET A 1 -3.41 -8.98 16.41
C MET A 1 -4.18 -8.39 15.24
N ASP A 2 -4.47 -7.10 15.27
CA ASP A 2 -5.00 -6.38 14.11
C ASP A 2 -3.85 -5.74 13.35
N LEU A 3 -3.90 -5.83 12.02
CA LEU A 3 -2.86 -5.27 11.16
C LEU A 3 -3.44 -4.12 10.36
N LEU A 4 -2.74 -2.99 10.34
CA LEU A 4 -3.00 -1.92 9.39
C LEU A 4 -1.76 -1.73 8.51
N GLY A 5 -1.95 -1.74 7.20
CA GLY A 5 -0.87 -1.60 6.24
C GLY A 5 -1.25 -0.72 5.06
N TYR A 6 -0.45 0.32 4.81
CA TYR A 6 -0.56 1.18 3.64
C TYR A 6 0.43 0.76 2.54
N SER A 7 -0.08 0.61 1.31
CA SER A 7 0.68 0.31 0.09
C SER A 7 1.64 -0.87 0.26
N MET A 8 2.95 -0.64 0.38
CA MET A 8 3.92 -1.70 0.72
C MET A 8 3.60 -2.42 2.03
N GLY A 9 3.27 -1.67 3.08
CA GLY A 9 2.88 -2.22 4.38
C GLY A 9 1.61 -3.06 4.26
N GLY A 10 0.68 -2.69 3.38
CA GLY A 10 -0.52 -3.48 3.08
C GLY A 10 -0.19 -4.83 2.43
N ARG A 11 0.78 -4.85 1.51
CA ARG A 11 1.28 -6.12 0.92
C ARG A 11 1.94 -7.01 1.98
N MET A 12 2.70 -6.43 2.90
CA MET A 12 3.32 -7.16 4.01
C MET A 12 2.27 -7.70 4.98
N ALA A 13 1.28 -6.90 5.37
CA ALA A 13 0.17 -7.29 6.23
C ALA A 13 -0.64 -8.44 5.62
N LEU A 14 -0.98 -8.36 4.32
CA LEU A 14 -1.63 -9.45 3.59
C LEU A 14 -0.76 -10.71 3.58
N GLY A 15 0.54 -10.56 3.32
CA GLY A 15 1.49 -11.68 3.34
C GLY A 15 1.59 -12.38 4.70
N LEU A 16 1.43 -11.65 5.79
CA LEU A 16 1.37 -12.18 7.14
C LEU A 16 0.04 -12.88 7.40
N ALA A 17 -1.09 -12.27 7.02
CA ALA A 17 -2.42 -12.84 7.16
C ALA A 17 -2.61 -14.16 6.37
N VAL A 18 -1.99 -14.27 5.19
CA VAL A 18 -1.99 -15.49 4.39
C VAL A 18 -1.15 -16.60 5.04
N ARG A 19 0.06 -16.28 5.50
CA ARG A 19 1.02 -17.29 6.00
C ARG A 19 0.79 -17.70 7.45
N HIS A 20 0.22 -16.80 8.24
CA HIS A 20 0.00 -16.97 9.66
C HIS A 20 -1.42 -16.51 10.05
N PRO A 21 -2.47 -17.11 9.45
CA PRO A 21 -3.85 -16.67 9.65
C PRO A 21 -4.27 -16.68 11.13
N ASP A 22 -3.75 -17.62 11.92
CA ASP A 22 -4.06 -17.72 13.35
C ASP A 22 -3.52 -16.56 14.19
N LEU A 23 -2.54 -15.81 13.68
CA LEU A 23 -1.97 -14.65 14.38
C LEU A 23 -2.73 -13.35 14.05
N VAL A 24 -3.41 -13.30 12.91
CA VAL A 24 -4.04 -12.08 12.37
C VAL A 24 -5.54 -12.14 12.58
N ARG A 25 -6.01 -11.36 13.55
CA ARG A 25 -7.43 -11.25 13.90
C ARG A 25 -8.20 -10.51 12.82
N SER A 26 -7.68 -9.38 12.35
CA SER A 26 -8.26 -8.58 11.27
C SER A 26 -7.18 -7.82 10.51
N SER A 27 -7.51 -7.29 9.34
CA SER A 27 -6.59 -6.48 8.53
C SER A 27 -7.27 -5.26 7.90
N VAL A 28 -6.63 -4.09 7.99
CA VAL A 28 -6.95 -2.88 7.24
C VAL A 28 -5.84 -2.66 6.21
N LEU A 29 -6.19 -2.76 4.92
CA LEU A 29 -5.24 -2.65 3.80
C LEU A 29 -5.56 -1.42 2.97
N ILE A 30 -4.70 -0.40 3.04
CA ILE A 30 -4.90 0.89 2.38
C ILE A 30 -4.07 0.93 1.09
N GLY A 31 -4.70 1.10 -0.08
CA GLY A 31 -3.98 1.17 -1.36
C GLY A 31 -3.09 -0.05 -1.63
N ALA A 32 -3.51 -1.24 -1.19
CA ALA A 32 -2.71 -2.46 -1.25
C ALA A 32 -3.01 -3.32 -2.51
N THR A 33 -2.22 -4.39 -2.70
CA THR A 33 -2.42 -5.36 -3.77
C THR A 33 -1.98 -6.75 -3.33
N ALA A 34 -2.54 -7.81 -3.94
CA ALA A 34 -2.05 -9.18 -3.78
C ALA A 34 -0.87 -9.53 -4.72
N GLY A 35 -0.18 -8.51 -5.23
CA GLY A 35 1.03 -8.65 -6.05
C GLY A 35 0.77 -8.76 -7.55
N ILE A 36 1.83 -9.00 -8.31
CA ILE A 36 1.77 -9.12 -9.78
C ILE A 36 1.63 -10.59 -10.16
N VAL A 37 0.59 -10.91 -10.94
CA VAL A 37 0.26 -12.30 -11.32
C VAL A 37 1.33 -12.90 -12.23
N SER A 38 1.73 -12.19 -13.29
CA SER A 38 2.62 -12.73 -14.31
C SER A 38 4.07 -12.71 -13.86
N ASP A 39 4.76 -13.83 -14.06
CA ASP A 39 6.20 -13.96 -13.83
C ASP A 39 7.00 -13.02 -14.72
N ALA A 40 6.53 -12.80 -15.96
CA ALA A 40 7.15 -11.88 -16.90
C ALA A 40 7.00 -10.42 -16.43
N GLU A 41 5.81 -10.02 -15.99
CA GLU A 41 5.57 -8.69 -15.42
C GLU A 41 6.36 -8.48 -14.13
N ARG A 42 6.46 -9.50 -13.27
CA ARG A 42 7.34 -9.44 -12.09
C ARG A 42 8.80 -9.29 -12.49
N GLY A 43 9.26 -9.98 -13.53
CA GLY A 43 10.61 -9.83 -14.07
C GLY A 43 10.90 -8.44 -14.61
N ILE A 44 9.95 -7.82 -15.31
CA ILE A 44 10.03 -6.41 -15.73
C ILE A 44 10.12 -5.52 -14.51
N ARG A 45 9.21 -5.72 -13.55
CA ARG A 45 9.15 -4.90 -12.34
C ARG A 45 10.43 -4.97 -11.52
N ARG A 46 11.07 -6.14 -11.40
CA ARG A 46 12.36 -6.29 -10.71
C ARG A 46 13.46 -5.46 -11.37
N ARG A 47 13.50 -5.39 -12.70
CA ARG A 47 14.49 -4.55 -13.41
C ARG A 47 14.23 -3.07 -13.13
N THR A 48 12.99 -2.61 -13.21
CA THR A 48 12.65 -1.22 -12.87
C THR A 48 12.92 -0.89 -11.40
N ASP A 49 12.64 -1.81 -10.47
CA ASP A 49 12.97 -1.63 -9.04
C ASP A 49 14.51 -1.55 -8.84
N ASP A 50 15.30 -2.30 -9.63
CA ASP A 50 16.77 -2.30 -9.58
C ASP A 50 17.36 -1.02 -10.20
N GLU A 51 16.86 -0.59 -11.36
CA GLU A 51 17.24 0.67 -12.01
C GLU A 51 16.99 1.87 -11.08
N LEU A 52 15.84 1.90 -10.42
CA LEU A 52 15.52 2.95 -9.45
C LEU A 52 16.41 2.89 -8.20
N ALA A 53 16.75 1.69 -7.74
CA ALA A 53 17.70 1.52 -6.64
C ALA A 53 19.11 1.99 -7.03
N GLU A 54 19.56 1.75 -8.25
CA GLU A 54 20.82 2.30 -8.78
C GLU A 54 20.76 3.83 -8.87
N GLU A 55 19.63 4.40 -9.31
CA GLU A 55 19.44 5.85 -9.42
C GLU A 55 19.52 6.56 -8.06
N ILE A 56 18.90 6.00 -7.02
CA ILE A 56 19.02 6.52 -5.64
C ILE A 56 20.48 6.60 -5.21
N LEU A 57 21.24 5.53 -5.45
CA LEU A 57 22.64 5.42 -5.03
C LEU A 57 23.57 6.31 -5.87
N ALA A 58 23.21 6.55 -7.13
CA ALA A 58 24.02 7.35 -8.05
C ALA A 58 23.74 8.86 -7.92
N THR A 59 22.48 9.25 -7.72
CA THR A 59 22.04 10.66 -7.76
C THR A 59 21.74 11.26 -6.39
N GLY A 60 21.58 10.42 -5.36
CA GLY A 60 21.31 10.83 -3.99
C GLY A 60 19.82 10.86 -3.65
N ILE A 61 19.54 11.00 -2.36
CA ILE A 61 18.17 10.94 -1.83
C ILE A 61 17.32 12.14 -2.27
N GLU A 62 17.92 13.32 -2.41
CA GLU A 62 17.21 14.54 -2.79
C GLU A 62 16.58 14.41 -4.18
N ALA A 63 17.38 14.00 -5.18
CA ALA A 63 16.92 13.81 -6.54
C ALA A 63 15.83 12.72 -6.62
N PHE A 64 16.03 11.61 -5.90
CA PHE A 64 15.05 10.55 -5.83
C PHE A 64 13.72 11.01 -5.22
N VAL A 65 13.76 11.75 -4.10
CA VAL A 65 12.54 12.22 -3.43
C VAL A 65 11.76 13.18 -4.32
N GLU A 66 12.45 14.07 -5.05
CA GLU A 66 11.81 14.97 -6.01
C GLU A 66 11.13 14.20 -7.14
N TYR A 67 11.84 13.26 -7.77
CA TYR A 67 11.27 12.37 -8.77
C TYR A 67 10.07 11.58 -8.22
N TRP A 68 10.22 10.98 -7.03
CA TRP A 68 9.25 10.07 -6.45
C TRP A 68 7.96 10.81 -6.07
N MET A 69 8.06 12.02 -5.54
CA MET A 69 6.90 12.84 -5.18
C MET A 69 6.15 13.38 -6.41
N ASP A 70 6.82 13.51 -7.55
CA ASP A 70 6.23 13.96 -8.83
C ASP A 70 5.53 12.84 -9.61
N LEU A 71 5.62 11.58 -9.14
CA LEU A 71 4.95 10.46 -9.81
C LEU A 71 3.42 10.68 -9.89
N PRO A 72 2.77 10.37 -11.03
CA PRO A 72 1.32 10.56 -11.20
C PRO A 72 0.45 9.86 -10.14
N LEU A 73 0.99 8.83 -9.48
CA LEU A 73 0.33 8.13 -8.38
C LEU A 73 0.06 9.04 -7.17
N PHE A 74 0.85 10.11 -7.00
CA PHE A 74 0.77 11.03 -5.86
C PHE A 74 0.26 12.42 -6.24
N ALA A 75 -0.18 12.64 -7.48
CA ALA A 75 -0.63 13.95 -7.96
C ALA A 75 -1.76 14.56 -7.11
N SER A 76 -2.67 13.74 -6.57
CA SER A 76 -3.76 14.19 -5.71
C SER A 76 -3.29 14.77 -4.37
N GLN A 77 -2.06 14.47 -3.94
CA GLN A 77 -1.49 14.99 -2.68
C GLN A 77 -1.26 16.50 -2.71
N GLU A 78 -1.30 17.15 -3.87
CA GLU A 78 -1.32 18.62 -3.97
C GLU A 78 -2.41 19.24 -3.08
N ARG A 79 -3.54 18.54 -2.89
CA ARG A 79 -4.66 18.98 -2.04
C ARG A 79 -4.29 19.10 -0.56
N LEU A 80 -3.29 18.35 -0.09
CA LEU A 80 -2.82 18.41 1.30
C LEU A 80 -2.20 19.77 1.64
N GLY A 81 -1.83 20.55 0.63
CA GLY A 81 -1.23 21.86 0.79
C GLY A 81 0.29 21.81 1.00
N PRO A 82 0.95 22.97 0.88
CA PRO A 82 2.41 23.06 0.84
C PRO A 82 3.09 22.61 2.13
N ASP A 83 2.49 22.87 3.29
CA ASP A 83 3.08 22.54 4.59
C ASP A 83 3.16 21.01 4.80
N ALA A 84 2.07 20.29 4.50
CA ALA A 84 2.03 18.84 4.59
C ALA A 84 2.97 18.18 3.57
N LEU A 85 3.08 18.74 2.36
CA LEU A 85 4.03 18.25 1.35
C LEU A 85 5.49 18.52 1.75
N ALA A 86 5.78 19.64 2.40
CA ALA A 86 7.11 19.94 2.93
C ALA A 86 7.50 18.96 4.04
N GLU A 87 6.59 18.68 4.99
CA GLU A 87 6.81 17.67 6.03
C GLU A 87 7.00 16.28 5.42
N ALA A 88 6.16 15.91 4.46
CA ALA A 88 6.27 14.66 3.73
C ALA A 88 7.61 14.53 2.99
N LYS A 89 8.13 15.63 2.42
CA LYS A 89 9.46 15.69 1.79
C LYS A 89 10.55 15.50 2.84
N GLU A 90 10.50 16.21 3.96
CA GLU A 90 11.49 16.09 5.06
C GLU A 90 11.56 14.66 5.61
N GLN A 91 10.40 14.03 5.87
CA GLN A 91 10.33 12.63 6.31
C GLN A 91 10.97 11.68 5.29
N ARG A 92 10.78 11.92 3.99
CA ARG A 92 11.36 11.10 2.92
C ARG A 92 12.88 11.29 2.83
N LEU A 93 13.36 12.54 2.94
CA LEU A 93 14.79 12.88 2.95
C LEU A 93 15.52 12.28 4.15
N GLY A 94 14.82 12.00 5.25
CA GLY A 94 15.37 11.31 6.42
C GLY A 94 15.63 9.81 6.23
N ASN A 95 15.28 9.22 5.09
CA ASN A 95 15.56 7.80 4.82
C ASN A 95 17.03 7.57 4.43
N ASP A 96 17.53 6.39 4.80
CA ASP A 96 18.84 5.91 4.36
C ASP A 96 18.79 5.44 2.88
N PRO A 97 19.65 5.96 1.99
CA PRO A 97 19.65 5.59 0.56
C PRO A 97 19.87 4.09 0.31
N ASP A 98 20.81 3.47 1.03
CA ASP A 98 21.07 2.03 0.93
C ASP A 98 19.86 1.21 1.41
N GLY A 99 19.20 1.67 2.47
CA GLY A 99 17.94 1.11 2.98
C GLY A 99 16.80 1.16 1.97
N LEU A 100 16.63 2.28 1.27
CA LEU A 100 15.60 2.41 0.21
C LEU A 100 15.93 1.53 -1.00
N ALA A 101 17.18 1.55 -1.47
CA ALA A 101 17.64 0.68 -2.54
C ALA A 101 17.43 -0.81 -2.18
N GLY A 102 17.75 -1.18 -0.95
CA GLY A 102 17.49 -2.52 -0.40
C GLY A 102 15.99 -2.84 -0.33
N SER A 103 15.15 -1.88 0.03
CA SER A 103 13.69 -2.04 0.08
C SER A 103 13.08 -2.25 -1.32
N LEU A 104 13.51 -1.48 -2.33
CA LEU A 104 13.09 -1.69 -3.72
C LEU A 104 13.46 -3.08 -4.22
N ARG A 105 14.71 -3.50 -3.98
CA ARG A 105 15.21 -4.82 -4.38
C ARG A 105 14.57 -5.96 -3.58
N GLY A 106 14.35 -5.83 -2.29
CA GLY A 106 13.87 -6.92 -1.43
C GLY A 106 12.34 -7.00 -1.33
N ALA A 107 11.70 -5.84 -1.17
CA ALA A 107 10.27 -5.70 -0.91
C ALA A 107 9.50 -5.07 -2.08
N GLY A 108 10.16 -4.80 -3.21
CA GLY A 108 9.52 -4.40 -4.46
C GLY A 108 8.46 -5.40 -4.92
N SER A 109 7.42 -4.90 -5.58
CA SER A 109 6.30 -5.75 -6.05
C SER A 109 6.71 -6.81 -7.08
N GLY A 110 7.89 -6.65 -7.71
CA GLY A 110 8.47 -7.66 -8.58
C GLY A 110 9.11 -8.85 -7.84
N ASN A 111 9.56 -8.65 -6.60
CA ASN A 111 10.16 -9.70 -5.76
C ASN A 111 9.17 -10.35 -4.79
N GLN A 112 8.06 -9.67 -4.48
CA GLN A 112 7.00 -10.30 -3.72
C GLN A 112 6.25 -11.37 -4.54
N PRO A 113 5.94 -12.52 -3.93
CA PRO A 113 5.11 -13.52 -4.58
C PRO A 113 3.70 -12.96 -4.81
N SER A 114 3.05 -13.44 -5.86
CA SER A 114 1.63 -13.23 -6.01
C SER A 114 0.89 -14.00 -4.93
N LEU A 115 -0.05 -13.33 -4.25
CA LEU A 115 -0.93 -13.90 -3.24
C LEU A 115 -2.37 -14.04 -3.73
N TRP A 116 -2.62 -13.84 -5.03
CA TRP A 116 -3.98 -13.83 -5.59
C TRP A 116 -4.71 -15.16 -5.41
N ARG A 117 -4.00 -16.30 -5.41
CA ARG A 117 -4.59 -17.64 -5.22
C ARG A 117 -4.71 -18.02 -3.76
N GLU A 118 -4.01 -17.29 -2.91
CA GLU A 118 -3.87 -17.51 -1.48
C GLU A 118 -4.79 -16.60 -0.67
N LEU A 119 -5.50 -15.65 -1.30
CA LEU A 119 -6.52 -14.83 -0.64
C LEU A 119 -7.53 -15.65 0.19
N PRO A 120 -8.00 -16.85 -0.24
CA PRO A 120 -8.89 -17.67 0.58
C PRO A 120 -8.27 -18.20 1.89
N GLN A 121 -6.94 -18.09 2.06
CA GLN A 121 -6.25 -18.47 3.30
C GLN A 121 -6.39 -17.41 4.40
N VAL A 122 -6.80 -16.18 4.04
CA VAL A 122 -7.06 -15.12 5.02
C VAL A 122 -8.37 -15.43 5.73
N VAL A 123 -8.28 -15.71 7.03
CA VAL A 123 -9.44 -16.10 7.87
C VAL A 123 -10.12 -14.88 8.51
N GLY A 124 -9.33 -13.93 9.00
CA GLY A 124 -9.84 -12.71 9.65
C GLY A 124 -10.53 -11.76 8.66
N PRO A 125 -11.50 -10.94 9.12
CA PRO A 125 -12.12 -9.92 8.30
C PRO A 125 -11.09 -8.90 7.79
N VAL A 126 -11.32 -8.41 6.56
CA VAL A 126 -10.44 -7.45 5.89
C VAL A 126 -11.20 -6.19 5.46
N LEU A 127 -10.75 -5.02 5.90
CA LEU A 127 -11.14 -3.74 5.33
C LEU A 127 -10.14 -3.32 4.26
N LEU A 128 -10.61 -3.15 3.02
CA LEU A 128 -9.83 -2.58 1.93
C LEU A 128 -10.16 -1.10 1.81
N VAL A 129 -9.17 -0.22 1.98
CA VAL A 129 -9.37 1.24 1.90
C VAL A 129 -8.68 1.76 0.65
N VAL A 130 -9.42 2.53 -0.15
CA VAL A 130 -8.94 3.13 -1.41
C VAL A 130 -9.53 4.52 -1.58
N GLY A 131 -8.80 5.44 -2.20
CA GLY A 131 -9.34 6.73 -2.61
C GLY A 131 -10.16 6.61 -3.90
N ASP A 132 -11.18 7.44 -4.08
CA ASP A 132 -12.04 7.48 -5.27
C ASP A 132 -11.28 7.81 -6.57
N GLU A 133 -10.23 8.64 -6.46
CA GLU A 133 -9.35 9.08 -7.54
C GLU A 133 -8.27 8.03 -7.90
N ASP A 134 -8.04 7.02 -7.06
CA ASP A 134 -7.12 5.90 -7.36
C ASP A 134 -7.83 4.75 -8.10
N ALA A 135 -8.20 5.01 -9.36
CA ALA A 135 -8.93 4.06 -10.20
C ALA A 135 -8.23 2.69 -10.31
N LYS A 136 -6.89 2.67 -10.30
CA LYS A 136 -6.10 1.44 -10.38
C LYS A 136 -6.28 0.61 -9.12
N PHE A 137 -6.02 1.18 -7.94
CA PHE A 137 -6.11 0.41 -6.70
C PHE A 137 -7.55 0.12 -6.29
N ARG A 138 -8.53 0.94 -6.69
CA ARG A 138 -9.96 0.57 -6.59
C ARG A 138 -10.28 -0.71 -7.35
N SER A 139 -9.83 -0.82 -8.59
CA SER A 139 -10.03 -2.03 -9.41
C SER A 139 -9.35 -3.26 -8.77
N ILE A 140 -8.16 -3.06 -8.19
CA ILE A 140 -7.45 -4.10 -7.44
C ILE A 140 -8.20 -4.50 -6.18
N ALA A 141 -8.73 -3.54 -5.40
CA ALA A 141 -9.48 -3.81 -4.18
C ALA A 141 -10.75 -4.61 -4.47
N ILE A 142 -11.50 -4.26 -5.52
CA ILE A 142 -12.67 -5.04 -5.97
C ILE A 142 -12.28 -6.49 -6.28
N ARG A 143 -11.16 -6.69 -6.98
CA ARG A 143 -10.65 -8.03 -7.28
C ARG A 143 -10.19 -8.77 -6.03
N MET A 144 -9.56 -8.10 -5.06
CA MET A 144 -9.14 -8.71 -3.80
C MET A 144 -10.34 -9.13 -2.96
N MET A 145 -11.35 -8.26 -2.83
CA MET A 145 -12.60 -8.55 -2.11
C MET A 145 -13.26 -9.83 -2.64
N ALA A 146 -13.25 -10.05 -3.96
CA ALA A 146 -13.81 -11.25 -4.56
C ALA A 146 -13.05 -12.55 -4.23
N GLY A 147 -11.79 -12.46 -3.77
CA GLY A 147 -10.97 -13.61 -3.38
C GLY A 147 -10.84 -13.83 -1.86
N LEU A 148 -11.27 -12.87 -1.05
CA LEU A 148 -11.21 -12.92 0.41
C LEU A 148 -12.51 -13.51 0.97
N ALA A 149 -12.43 -14.23 2.09
CA ALA A 149 -13.59 -14.86 2.70
C ALA A 149 -14.58 -13.84 3.30
N THR A 150 -14.03 -12.86 4.02
CA THR A 150 -14.79 -11.78 4.66
C THR A 150 -14.06 -10.47 4.39
N ALA A 151 -14.57 -9.67 3.46
CA ALA A 151 -13.98 -8.39 3.13
C ALA A 151 -15.02 -7.34 2.80
N GLU A 152 -14.69 -6.08 3.10
CA GLU A 152 -15.44 -4.91 2.69
C GLU A 152 -14.49 -3.85 2.11
N ILE A 153 -15.04 -2.94 1.31
CA ILE A 153 -14.28 -1.86 0.67
C ILE A 153 -14.82 -0.52 1.15
N ALA A 154 -13.94 0.31 1.71
CA ALA A 154 -14.19 1.73 1.93
C ALA A 154 -13.54 2.53 0.79
N VAL A 155 -14.37 3.25 0.03
CA VAL A 155 -13.90 4.21 -0.97
C VAL A 155 -13.98 5.61 -0.37
N LEU A 156 -12.83 6.22 -0.11
CA LEU A 156 -12.76 7.56 0.50
C LEU A 156 -12.93 8.62 -0.59
N PRO A 157 -13.83 9.59 -0.40
CA PRO A 157 -14.03 10.66 -1.37
C PRO A 157 -12.84 11.63 -1.38
N GLU A 158 -12.58 12.24 -2.53
CA GLU A 158 -11.57 13.29 -2.69
C GLU A 158 -10.15 12.83 -2.29
N ALA A 159 -9.81 11.59 -2.62
CA ALA A 159 -8.58 10.96 -2.18
C ALA A 159 -7.96 10.09 -3.28
N GLY A 160 -6.64 10.14 -3.41
CA GLY A 160 -5.86 9.26 -4.26
C GLY A 160 -5.24 8.08 -3.51
N HIS A 161 -3.97 7.80 -3.80
CA HIS A 161 -3.30 6.59 -3.30
C HIS A 161 -3.10 6.63 -1.78
N ALA A 162 -2.73 7.79 -1.22
CA ALA A 162 -2.49 7.97 0.20
C ALA A 162 -3.79 8.37 0.92
N ALA A 163 -4.86 7.61 0.69
CA ALA A 163 -6.23 8.02 1.03
C ALA A 163 -6.43 8.39 2.51
N HIS A 164 -5.71 7.74 3.42
CA HIS A 164 -5.71 8.02 4.86
C HIS A 164 -5.09 9.36 5.25
N LEU A 165 -4.18 9.90 4.44
CA LEU A 165 -3.62 11.24 4.63
C LEU A 165 -4.52 12.29 3.94
N GLU A 166 -5.04 11.96 2.77
CA GLU A 166 -5.82 12.88 1.92
C GLU A 166 -7.24 13.12 2.46
N ASN A 167 -7.86 12.11 3.08
CA ASN A 167 -9.15 12.26 3.75
C ASN A 167 -9.14 11.53 5.11
N GLN A 168 -8.39 12.12 6.05
CA GLN A 168 -8.21 11.56 7.38
C GLN A 168 -9.51 11.31 8.16
N PRO A 169 -10.52 12.22 8.17
CA PRO A 169 -11.79 11.95 8.85
C PRO A 169 -12.50 10.71 8.31
N ALA A 170 -12.65 10.60 6.98
CA ALA A 170 -13.32 9.45 6.38
C ALA A 170 -12.54 8.14 6.59
N ALA A 171 -11.21 8.20 6.60
CA ALA A 171 -10.36 7.05 6.91
C ALA A 171 -10.53 6.60 8.37
N ILE A 172 -10.53 7.54 9.33
CA ILE A 172 -10.73 7.24 10.76
C ILE A 172 -12.09 6.58 10.94
N ASP A 173 -13.16 7.20 10.44
CA ASP A 173 -14.53 6.67 10.58
C ASP A 173 -14.64 5.25 10.03
N ALA A 174 -14.15 5.01 8.80
CA ALA A 174 -14.19 3.68 8.19
C ALA A 174 -13.40 2.62 8.98
N ILE A 175 -12.23 3.00 9.53
CA ILE A 175 -11.36 2.08 10.28
C ILE A 175 -11.97 1.78 11.66
N THR A 176 -12.46 2.79 12.38
CA THR A 176 -13.05 2.59 13.71
C THR A 176 -14.34 1.79 13.60
N ASP A 177 -15.21 2.11 12.64
CA ASP A 177 -16.45 1.37 12.40
C ASP A 177 -16.19 -0.11 12.09
N PHE A 178 -15.14 -0.39 11.32
CA PHE A 178 -14.71 -1.76 11.05
C PHE A 178 -14.22 -2.45 12.33
N LEU A 179 -13.31 -1.83 13.08
CA LEU A 179 -12.74 -2.43 14.29
C LEU A 179 -13.81 -2.66 15.37
N ASP A 180 -14.76 -1.75 15.55
CA ASP A 180 -15.89 -1.93 16.47
C ASP A 180 -16.75 -3.15 16.10
N ARG A 181 -16.96 -3.40 14.80
CA ARG A 181 -17.63 -4.61 14.33
C ARG A 181 -16.80 -5.88 14.59
N VAL A 182 -15.48 -5.82 14.43
CA VAL A 182 -14.59 -6.95 14.72
C VAL A 182 -14.55 -7.24 16.23
N ASP A 183 -14.59 -6.23 17.08
CA ASP A 183 -14.63 -6.38 18.55
C ASP A 183 -15.97 -6.93 19.07
N GLY A 184 -17.04 -6.73 18.30
CA GLY A 184 -18.36 -7.30 18.58
C GLY A 184 -18.57 -8.76 18.16
N LEU A 185 -17.61 -9.38 17.44
CA LEU A 185 -17.62 -10.78 16.99
C LEU A 185 -17.02 -11.74 18.03
#